data_AF-A0A7W7ZH65-F1
#
_entry.id   AF-A0A7W7ZH65-F1
#
_cell.length_a   1.000
_cell.length_b   1.000
_cell.length_c   1.000
_cell.angle_alpha   90.00
_cell.angle_beta   90.00
_cell.angle_gamma   90.00
#
_symmetry.space_group_name_H-M   'P 1'
#
loop_
_entity.id
_entity.type
_entity.pdbx_description
1 polymer ?
#
loop_
_entity_poly.entity_id
_entity_poly.type
_entity_poly.pdbx_seq_one_letter_code
_entity_poly.pdbx_strand_id
1 'polypeptide(L)'
;MIPRYQRALFYGLLASIVMMALFLFYERERVRKRWLATVDATPLVAPPHAHEISATLDLASDRDGTITAVQRQLALPDETSGGRRRFWGD
;
A
#
# COMPACT_ATOMS: atom_id res chain seq x y z
N MET A 1 -55.07 -2.30 -12.32
CA MET A 1 -54.34 -2.27 -13.61
C MET A 1 -53.03 -1.55 -13.36
N ILE A 2 -51.88 -2.24 -13.46
CA ILE A 2 -50.58 -1.60 -13.27
C ILE A 2 -50.40 -0.54 -14.37
N PRO A 3 -50.23 0.74 -14.03
CA PRO A 3 -50.06 1.81 -15.01
C PRO A 3 -48.85 1.50 -15.89
N ARG A 4 -49.00 1.63 -17.21
CA ARG A 4 -47.93 1.34 -18.19
C ARG A 4 -46.66 2.12 -17.89
N TYR A 5 -46.80 3.35 -17.38
CA TYR A 5 -45.69 4.20 -16.95
C TYR A 5 -44.90 3.64 -15.76
N GLN A 6 -45.57 3.03 -14.77
CA GLN A 6 -44.89 2.46 -13.60
C GLN A 6 -44.02 1.27 -13.99
N ARG A 7 -44.44 0.47 -14.98
CA ARG A 7 -43.62 -0.62 -15.54
C ARG A 7 -42.37 -0.09 -16.24
N ALA A 8 -42.50 0.97 -17.05
CA ALA A 8 -41.35 1.56 -17.72
C ALA A 8 -40.32 2.12 -16.73
N LEU A 9 -40.78 2.81 -15.68
CA LEU A 9 -39.92 3.31 -14.60
C LEU A 9 -39.24 2.17 -13.85
N PHE A 10 -39.96 1.08 -13.56
CA PHE A 10 -39.40 -0.09 -12.89
C PHE A 10 -38.28 -0.74 -13.71
N TYR A 11 -38.50 -0.96 -15.01
CA TYR A 11 -37.46 -1.53 -15.88
C TYR A 11 -36.27 -0.60 -16.06
N GLY A 12 -36.48 0.71 -16.13
CA GLY A 12 -35.39 1.69 -16.18
C GLY A 12 -34.52 1.67 -14.92
N LEU A 13 -35.15 1.63 -13.75
CA LEU A 13 -34.43 1.52 -12.48
C LEU A 13 -33.69 0.19 -12.36
N LEU A 14 -34.34 -0.92 -12.73
CA LEU A 14 -33.74 -2.25 -12.73
C LEU A 14 -32.51 -2.30 -13.64
N ALA A 15 -32.62 -1.76 -14.85
CA ALA A 15 -31.51 -1.68 -15.80
C ALA A 15 -30.34 -0.86 -15.24
N SER A 16 -30.61 0.27 -14.59
CA SER A 16 -29.56 1.09 -13.96
C SER A 16 -28.82 0.33 -12.85
N ILE A 17 -29.54 -0.41 -12.00
CA ILE A 17 -28.94 -1.21 -10.93
C ILE A 17 -28.06 -2.32 -11.52
N VAL A 18 -28.58 -3.06 -12.51
CA VAL A 18 -27.83 -4.13 -13.19
C VAL A 18 -26.60 -3.57 -13.89
N MET A 19 -26.72 -2.42 -14.57
CA MET A 19 -25.60 -1.78 -15.25
C MET A 19 -24.49 -1.37 -14.28
N MET A 20 -24.84 -0.79 -13.13
CA MET A 20 -23.87 -0.45 -12.09
C MET A 20 -23.21 -1.71 -11.49
N ALA A 21 -23.97 -2.77 -11.24
CA ALA A 21 -23.45 -4.02 -10.73
C ALA A 21 -22.42 -4.65 -11.70
N LEU A 22 -22.73 -4.66 -13.00
CA LEU A 22 -21.81 -5.14 -14.04
C LEU A 22 -20.54 -4.30 -14.12
N PHE A 23 -20.66 -2.97 -14.01
CA PHE A 23 -19.51 -2.07 -14.02
C PHE A 23 -18.55 -2.37 -12.85
N LEU A 24 -19.09 -2.51 -11.64
CA LEU A 24 -18.31 -2.89 -10.47
C LEU A 24 -17.68 -4.28 -10.59
N PHE A 25 -18.40 -5.23 -11.19
CA PHE A 25 -17.87 -6.57 -11.43
C PHE A 25 -16.70 -6.54 -12.42
N TYR A 26 -16.82 -5.78 -13.50
CA TYR A 26 -15.76 -5.62 -14.50
C TYR A 26 -14.49 -4.98 -13.92
N GLU A 27 -14.65 -3.90 -13.14
CA GLU A 27 -13.52 -3.23 -12.48
C GLU A 27 -12.89 -4.14 -11.40
N ARG A 28 -13.70 -4.89 -10.65
CA ARG A 28 -13.19 -5.92 -9.72
C ARG A 28 -12.35 -6.96 -10.43
N GLU A 29 -12.79 -7.44 -11.59
CA GLU A 29 -12.07 -8.46 -12.35
C GLU A 29 -10.75 -7.90 -12.92
N ARG A 30 -10.74 -6.63 -13.35
CA ARG A 30 -9.50 -5.93 -13.77
C ARG A 30 -8.51 -5.77 -12.64
N VAL A 31 -8.97 -5.32 -11.47
CA VAL A 31 -8.14 -5.18 -10.27
C VAL A 31 -7.63 -6.55 -9.83
N ARG A 32 -8.50 -7.56 -9.77
CA ARG A 32 -8.12 -8.95 -9.42
C ARG A 32 -7.05 -9.50 -10.35
N LYS A 33 -7.18 -9.29 -11.65
CA LYS A 33 -6.16 -9.70 -12.64
C LYS A 33 -4.81 -9.02 -12.39
N ARG A 34 -4.82 -7.72 -12.04
CA ARG A 34 -3.58 -7.01 -11.65
C ARG A 34 -2.99 -7.57 -10.37
N TRP A 35 -3.79 -7.81 -9.34
CA TRP A 35 -3.34 -8.41 -8.08
C TRP A 35 -2.75 -9.81 -8.28
N LEU A 36 -3.43 -10.69 -9.03
CA LEU A 36 -2.91 -12.03 -9.33
C LEU A 36 -1.60 -11.98 -10.12
N ALA A 37 -1.50 -11.08 -11.12
CA ALA A 37 -0.26 -10.87 -11.85
C ALA A 37 0.87 -10.33 -10.96
N THR A 38 0.56 -9.54 -9.94
CA THR A 38 1.53 -9.08 -8.93
C THR A 38 1.91 -10.19 -7.95
N VAL A 39 0.97 -11.05 -7.52
CA VAL A 39 1.25 -12.17 -6.62
C VAL A 39 2.23 -13.15 -7.25
N ASP A 40 2.06 -13.49 -8.53
CA ASP A 40 3.01 -14.35 -9.25
C ASP A 40 4.37 -13.66 -9.50
N ALA A 41 4.38 -12.32 -9.54
CA ALA A 41 5.59 -11.51 -9.77
C ALA A 41 6.32 -11.09 -8.48
N THR A 42 5.69 -11.22 -7.32
CA THR A 42 6.34 -10.99 -6.03
C THR A 42 6.93 -12.30 -5.53
N PRO A 43 8.26 -12.48 -5.56
CA PRO A 43 8.87 -13.60 -4.85
C PRO A 43 8.52 -13.46 -3.37
N LEU A 44 7.60 -14.30 -2.89
CA LEU A 44 7.21 -14.45 -1.48
C LEU A 44 8.34 -15.02 -0.60
N VAL A 45 9.57 -15.06 -1.12
CA VAL A 45 10.76 -15.26 -0.32
C VAL A 45 10.96 -13.95 0.43
N ALA A 46 10.59 -13.92 1.71
CA ALA A 46 11.07 -12.89 2.62
C ALA A 46 12.58 -12.76 2.40
N PRO A 47 13.13 -11.54 2.21
CA PRO A 47 14.56 -11.36 2.04
C PRO A 47 15.28 -12.17 3.14
N PRO A 48 16.22 -13.05 2.79
CA PRO A 48 16.93 -13.85 3.78
C PRO A 48 17.44 -12.88 4.84
N HIS A 49 17.07 -13.14 6.10
CA HIS A 49 17.27 -12.26 7.25
C HIS A 49 18.47 -11.31 7.07
N ALA A 50 18.18 -10.01 6.95
CA ALA A 50 19.22 -8.99 7.00
C ALA A 50 20.06 -9.22 8.28
N HIS A 51 21.38 -9.35 8.12
CA HIS A 51 22.27 -9.59 9.25
C HIS A 51 22.09 -8.47 10.29
N GLU A 52 21.99 -8.83 11.57
CA GLU A 52 21.93 -7.87 12.66
C GLU A 52 23.28 -7.15 12.78
N ILE A 53 23.35 -5.94 12.24
CA ILE A 53 24.54 -5.10 12.32
C ILE A 53 24.36 -4.16 13.52
N SER A 54 25.42 -4.02 14.33
CA SER A 54 25.44 -3.04 15.41
C SER A 54 25.60 -1.64 14.82
N ALA A 55 24.51 -0.87 14.76
CA ALA A 55 24.52 0.51 14.31
C ALA A 55 24.60 1.46 15.52
N THR A 56 25.43 2.49 15.41
CA THR A 56 25.45 3.60 16.36
C THR A 56 24.46 4.65 15.87
N LEU A 57 23.38 4.87 16.62
CA LEU A 57 22.38 5.89 16.31
C LEU A 57 22.58 7.08 17.23
N ASP A 58 22.71 8.26 16.64
CA ASP A 58 22.70 9.51 17.38
C ASP A 58 21.25 9.86 17.73
N LEU A 59 20.89 9.66 19.00
CA LEU A 59 19.54 9.90 19.50
C LEU A 59 19.47 11.27 20.16
N ALA A 60 18.66 12.15 19.60
CA ALA A 60 18.36 13.43 20.23
C ALA A 60 17.42 13.23 21.43
N SER A 61 17.79 13.79 22.58
CA SER A 61 16.95 13.83 23.79
C SER A 61 16.18 15.14 23.82
N ASP A 62 14.85 15.08 23.66
CA ASP A 62 13.96 16.25 23.72
C ASP A 62 13.89 16.88 25.13
N ARG A 63 14.37 16.16 26.15
CA ARG A 63 14.37 16.63 27.54
C ARG A 63 15.49 17.64 27.82
N ASP A 64 16.67 17.39 27.27
CA ASP A 64 17.90 18.12 27.61
C ASP A 64 18.58 18.74 26.37
N GLY A 65 18.01 18.57 25.17
CA GLY A 65 18.53 19.11 23.91
C GLY A 65 19.84 18.49 23.44
N THR A 66 20.32 17.42 24.09
CA THR A 66 21.59 16.76 23.77
C THR A 66 21.40 15.62 22.77
N ILE A 67 22.44 15.35 21.97
CA ILE A 67 22.51 14.20 21.08
C ILE A 67 23.43 13.16 21.73
N THR A 68 22.90 11.97 21.98
CA THR A 68 23.63 10.87 22.61
C THR A 68 23.78 9.71 21.63
N ALA A 69 25.01 9.24 21.42
CA ALA A 69 25.27 8.06 20.61
C ALA A 69 24.81 6.80 21.36
N VAL A 70 23.83 6.08 20.81
CA VAL A 70 23.27 4.85 21.36
C VAL A 70 23.50 3.70 20.39
N GLN A 71 24.20 2.66 20.86
CA GLN A 71 24.42 1.46 20.08
C GLN A 71 23.18 0.57 20.12
N ARG A 72 22.63 0.21 18.95
CA ARG A 72 21.53 -0.75 18.82
C ARG A 72 21.83 -1.77 17.74
N GLN A 73 21.38 -3.01 17.96
CA GLN A 73 21.38 -4.04 16.92
C GLN A 73 20.15 -3.83 16.03
N LEU A 74 20.38 -3.61 14.74
CA LEU A 74 19.33 -3.48 13.75
C LEU A 74 19.64 -4.39 12.56
N ALA A 75 18.62 -5.06 12.04
CA ALA A 75 18.70 -5.81 10.79
C ALA A 75 18.58 -4.82 9.61
N LEU A 76 19.72 -4.30 9.14
CA LEU A 76 19.75 -3.41 7.97
C LEU A 76 19.97 -4.24 6.70
N PRO A 77 19.25 -3.96 5.59
CA PRO A 77 19.54 -4.59 4.31
C PRO A 77 20.96 -4.22 3.84
N ASP A 78 21.68 -5.18 3.25
CA ASP A 78 23.08 -5.07 2.78
C ASP A 78 23.27 -4.13 1.56
N GLU A 79 22.27 -3.31 1.23
CA GLU A 79 22.29 -2.49 0.04
C GLU A 79 23.14 -1.22 0.22
N THR A 80 24.29 -1.20 -0.44
CA THR A 80 25.16 -0.03 -0.64
C THR A 80 24.60 0.98 -1.66
N SER A 81 23.27 1.17 -1.73
CA SER A 81 22.63 2.10 -2.68
C SER A 81 21.82 3.18 -1.99
N GLY A 82 22.46 4.33 -1.79
CA GLY A 82 21.91 5.61 -2.23
C GLY A 82 20.62 6.09 -1.57
N GLY A 83 20.72 6.61 -0.36
CA GLY A 83 19.63 7.34 0.30
C GLY A 83 20.11 8.47 1.20
N ARG A 84 21.14 9.23 0.80
CA ARG A 84 21.57 10.44 1.53
C ARG A 84 20.46 11.50 1.39
N ARG A 85 19.45 11.47 2.27
CA ARG A 85 18.43 12.52 2.35
C ARG A 85 19.10 13.74 2.98
N ARG A 86 19.63 14.61 2.12
CA ARG A 86 20.20 15.91 2.47
C ARG A 86 19.08 16.79 3.01
N PHE A 87 18.88 16.77 4.32
CA PHE A 87 18.02 17.72 5.02
C PHE A 87 18.84 19.00 5.21
N TRP A 88 18.52 20.03 4.44
CA TRP A 88 19.04 21.40 4.58
C TRP A 88 18.14 22.20 5.52
N GLY A 89 18.78 23.04 6.34
CA GLY A 89 18.21 24.11 7.17
C GLY A 89 19.04 24.22 8.45
N ASP A 90 19.87 25.24 8.69
CA ASP A 90 20.11 26.54 8.06
C ASP A 90 21.61 26.87 8.09
#